data_AF-A0A529Y6S6-F1
#
_entry.id   AF-A0A529Y6S6-F1
#
_cell.length_a   1.000
_cell.length_b   1.000
_cell.length_c   1.000
_cell.angle_alpha   90.00
_cell.angle_beta   90.00
_cell.angle_gamma   90.00
#
_symmetry.space_group_name_H-M   'P 1'
#
loop_
_entity.id
_entity.type
_entity.pdbx_description
1 polymer ?
#
loop_
_entity_poly.entity_id
_entity_poly.type
_entity_poly.pdbx_seq_one_letter_code
_entity_poly.pdbx_strand_id
1 'polypeptide(L)' 'VAISLSPQLGKWHRFVSEASQRFRVPESWIYAVMDAESGGRTMLDGHLITSRAGAMGLMQVMPKTYDEMRAEQG' A
#
# COMPACT_ATOMS: atom_id res chain seq x y z
N VAL A 1 -9.41 11.05 14.35
CA VAL A 1 -9.29 9.58 14.48
C VAL A 1 -7.81 9.26 14.54
N ALA A 2 -7.30 8.76 15.66
CA ALA A 2 -5.93 8.29 15.75
C ALA A 2 -5.91 6.87 15.19
N ILE A 3 -5.40 6.70 13.97
CA ILE A 3 -5.07 5.36 13.49
C ILE A 3 -3.90 4.92 14.34
N SER A 4 -4.12 3.93 15.22
CA SER A 4 -3.02 3.25 15.91
C SER A 4 -2.17 2.57 14.85
N LEU A 5 -1.08 3.22 14.46
CA LEU A 5 -0.09 2.71 13.51
C LEU A 5 0.50 1.42 14.08
N SER A 6 0.03 0.28 13.58
CA SER A 6 0.61 -1.00 13.96
C SER A 6 2.11 -1.01 13.59
N PRO A 7 2.96 -1.77 14.32
CA PRO A 7 4.37 -1.89 13.97
C PRO A 7 4.62 -2.32 12.52
N GLN A 8 3.66 -3.04 11.94
CA GLN A 8 3.71 -3.49 10.55
C GLN A 8 3.49 -2.34 9.56
N LEU A 9 2.53 -1.44 9.83
CA LEU A 9 2.30 -0.24 9.02
C LEU A 9 3.44 0.77 9.17
N GLY A 10 3.99 0.91 10.39
CA GLY A 10 5.09 1.84 10.68
C GLY A 10 6.36 1.59 9.85
N LYS A 11 6.59 0.35 9.39
CA LYS A 11 7.70 0.00 8.48
C LYS A 11 7.69 0.81 7.18
N TRP A 12 6.53 1.28 6.76
CA TRP A 12 6.34 1.97 5.48
C TRP A 12 6.37 3.49 5.61
N HIS A 13 6.64 4.04 6.80
CA HIS A 13 6.52 5.48 7.08
C HIS A 13 7.24 6.37 6.07
N ARG A 14 8.48 6.02 5.70
CA ARG A 14 9.24 6.78 4.70
C ARG A 14 8.48 6.88 3.36
N PHE A 15 7.99 5.76 2.85
CA PHE A 15 7.27 5.71 1.58
C PHE A 15 5.90 6.38 1.66
N VAL A 16 5.21 6.23 2.79
CA VAL A 16 3.91 6.89 3.01
C VAL A 16 4.06 8.41 3.07
N SER A 17 5.10 8.92 3.74
CA SER A 17 5.36 10.36 3.79
C SER A 17 5.72 10.92 2.43
N GLU A 18 6.54 10.21 1.65
CA GLU A 18 6.88 10.58 0.28
C GLU A 18 5.63 10.61 -0.63
N ALA A 19 4.80 9.57 -0.58
CA ALA A 19 3.57 9.50 -1.36
C ALA A 19 2.56 10.59 -0.97
N SER A 20 2.39 10.85 0.33
CA SER A 20 1.56 11.94 0.85
C SER A 20 1.98 13.29 0.28
N GLN A 21 3.28 13.59 0.28
CA GLN A 21 3.83 14.82 -0.27
C GLN A 21 3.64 14.92 -1.79
N ARG A 22 3.95 13.84 -2.52
CA ARG A 22 3.87 13.80 -3.99
C ARG A 22 2.43 13.97 -4.50
N PHE A 23 1.48 13.29 -3.87
CA PHE A 23 0.09 13.22 -4.34
C PHE A 23 -0.87 14.11 -3.55
N ARG A 24 -0.38 14.84 -2.53
CA ARG A 24 -1.15 15.72 -1.66
C ARG A 24 -2.36 15.05 -1.01
N VAL A 25 -2.19 13.80 -0.58
CA VAL A 25 -3.20 13.04 0.16
C VAL A 25 -2.75 12.85 1.61
N PRO A 26 -3.64 12.90 2.61
CA PRO A 26 -3.22 12.74 4.01
C PRO A 26 -2.57 11.37 4.26
N GLU A 27 -1.45 11.33 5.00
CA GLU A 27 -0.78 10.07 5.39
C GLU A 27 -1.75 9.09 6.05
N SER A 28 -2.65 9.59 6.89
CA SER A 28 -3.68 8.77 7.55
C SER A 28 -4.59 8.01 6.57
N TRP A 29 -4.88 8.57 5.39
CA TRP A 29 -5.67 7.89 4.37
C TRP A 29 -4.86 6.78 3.70
N ILE A 30 -3.57 7.02 3.42
CA ILE A 30 -2.70 5.99 2.86
C ILE A 30 -2.58 4.82 3.83
N TYR A 31 -2.38 5.09 5.12
CA TYR A 31 -2.34 4.04 6.14
C TYR A 31 -3.67 3.30 6.27
N ALA A 32 -4.81 3.98 6.19
CA ALA A 32 -6.11 3.34 6.24
C ALA A 32 -6.32 2.37 5.07
N VAL A 33 -5.92 2.76 3.86
CA VAL A 33 -5.97 1.86 2.68
C VAL A 33 -5.01 0.69 2.87
N MET A 34 -3.76 0.95 3.26
CA MET A 34 -2.76 -0.10 3.48
C MET A 34 -3.20 -1.14 4.52
N ASP A 35 -3.84 -0.69 5.60
CA ASP A 35 -4.37 -1.55 6.64
C ASP A 35 -5.53 -2.41 6.12
N ALA A 36 -6.47 -1.80 5.39
CA ALA A 36 -7.61 -2.49 4.80
C ALA A 36 -7.20 -3.52 3.74
N GLU A 37 -6.19 -3.21 2.92
CA GLU A 37 -5.80 -4.06 1.79
C GLU A 37 -4.88 -5.22 2.20
N SER A 38 -3.94 -4.99 3.12
CA SER A 38 -2.96 -6.02 3.49
C SER A 38 -2.58 -6.08 4.97
N GLY A 39 -2.99 -5.10 5.76
CA GLY A 39 -2.47 -4.92 7.13
C GLY A 39 -0.97 -4.58 7.14
N GLY A 40 -0.43 -3.99 6.06
CA GLY A 40 0.99 -3.69 5.90
C GLY A 40 1.87 -4.89 5.51
N ARG A 41 1.28 -5.98 5.03
CA ARG A 41 1.99 -7.21 4.64
C ARG A 41 2.27 -7.22 3.14
N THR A 42 3.44 -7.70 2.75
CA THR A 42 3.77 -8.00 1.35
C THR A 42 3.84 -9.50 1.09
N MET A 43 4.05 -10.30 2.13
CA MET A 43 4.21 -11.75 2.05
C MET A 43 3.21 -12.47 2.96
N LEU A 44 2.71 -13.61 2.49
CA LEU A 44 1.93 -14.59 3.25
C LEU A 44 2.49 -15.97 2.93
N ASP A 45 2.86 -16.72 3.97
CA ASP A 45 3.43 -18.07 3.86
C ASP A 45 4.66 -18.16 2.93
N GLY A 46 5.49 -17.12 2.93
CA GLY A 46 6.71 -17.04 2.10
C GLY A 46 6.47 -16.66 0.64
N HIS A 47 5.23 -16.44 0.24
CA HIS A 47 4.85 -16.00 -1.10
C HIS A 47 4.33 -14.55 -1.09
N LEU A 48 4.44 -13.86 -2.21
CA LEU A 48 3.82 -12.54 -2.39
C LEU A 48 2.31 -12.65 -2.15
N ILE A 49 1.74 -11.74 -1.36
CA ILE A 49 0.29 -11.71 -1.13
C ILE A 49 -0.40 -11.37 -2.45
N THR A 50 -1.30 -12.27 -2.86
CA THR A 50 -2.13 -12.11 -4.05
C THR A 50 -3.57 -12.47 -3.72
N SER A 51 -4.51 -11.58 -3.99
CA SER A 51 -5.94 -11.87 -3.84
C SER A 51 -6.41 -12.91 -4.86
N ARG A 52 -7.60 -13.48 -4.62
CA ARG A 52 -8.29 -14.36 -5.59
C ARG A 52 -8.45 -13.75 -6.99
N ALA A 53 -8.51 -12.42 -7.07
CA ALA A 53 -8.70 -11.69 -8.32
C ALA A 53 -7.37 -11.34 -9.02
N GLY A 54 -6.23 -11.58 -8.37
CA GLY A 54 -4.90 -11.29 -8.90
C GLY A 54 -4.31 -9.95 -8.45
N ALA A 55 -4.96 -9.23 -7.54
CA ALA A 55 -4.40 -8.02 -6.93
C ALA A 55 -3.23 -8.37 -6.01
N MET A 56 -2.14 -7.60 -6.02
CA MET A 56 -0.88 -8.01 -5.38
C MET A 56 -0.33 -7.00 -4.37
N GLY A 57 0.38 -7.54 -3.38
CA GLY A 57 1.28 -6.79 -2.50
C GLY A 57 0.60 -5.86 -1.50
N LEU A 58 1.35 -4.81 -1.11
CA LEU A 58 1.04 -3.95 0.04
C LEU A 58 -0.31 -3.23 -0.05
N MET A 59 -0.67 -2.80 -1.26
CA MET A 59 -1.87 -2.00 -1.53
C MET A 59 -2.87 -2.75 -2.41
N GLN A 60 -2.69 -4.08 -2.57
CA GLN A 60 -3.51 -4.93 -3.43
C GLN A 60 -3.85 -4.27 -4.78
N VAL A 61 -2.81 -3.87 -5.51
CA VAL A 61 -2.97 -3.26 -6.83
C VAL A 61 -2.96 -4.36 -7.89
N MET A 62 -3.86 -4.26 -8.87
CA MET A 62 -3.84 -5.16 -10.02
C MET A 62 -2.60 -4.92 -10.88
N PRO A 63 -1.91 -5.98 -11.37
CA PRO A 63 -0.72 -5.82 -12.21
C PRO A 63 -0.94 -4.85 -13.38
N LYS A 64 -2.06 -5.00 -14.10
CA LYS A 64 -2.43 -4.13 -15.22
C LYS A 64 -2.55 -2.66 -14.80
N THR A 65 -3.20 -2.39 -13.66
CA THR A 65 -3.35 -1.03 -13.13
C THR A 65 -1.99 -0.44 -12.74
N TYR A 66 -1.08 -1.25 -12.20
CA TYR A 66 0.28 -0.80 -11.92
C TYR A 66 1.03 -0.43 -13.20
N ASP A 67 0.91 -1.24 -14.26
CA ASP A 67 1.55 -0.95 -15.55
C ASP A 67 1.08 0.38 -16.14
N GLU A 68 -0.23 0.65 -16.06
CA GLU A 68 -0.85 1.91 -16.48
C GLU A 68 -0.33 3.10 -15.65
N MET A 69 -0.37 3.00 -14.31
CA MET A 69 0.11 4.06 -13.42
C MET A 69 1.61 4.33 -13.60
N ARG A 70 2.42 3.28 -13.81
CA ARG A 70 3.86 3.41 -14.05
C ARG A 70 4.15 4.13 -15.37
N ALA A 71 3.35 3.92 -16.41
CA ALA A 71 3.53 4.64 -17.66
C ALA A 71 3.25 6.15 -17.51
N GLU A 72 2.32 6.53 -16.64
CA GLU A 72 1.94 7.93 -16.41
C GLU A 72 2.81 8.66 -15.38
N GLN A 73 3.30 7.93 -14.37
CA GLN A 73 3.94 8.50 -13.17
C GLN A 73 5.39 8.02 -12.96
N GLY A 74 5.89 7.12 -13.81
CA GLY A 74 7.22 6.52 -13.71
C GLY A 74 8.34 7.35 -14.32
#